data_AF-A0A6G3XRI1-F1
#
_entry.id   AF-A0A6G3XRI1-F1
#
_cell.length_a   1.000
_cell.length_b   1.000
_cell.length_c   1.000
_cell.angle_alpha   90.00
_cell.angle_beta   90.00
_cell.angle_gamma   90.00
#
_symmetry.space_group_name_H-M   'P 1'
#
loop_
_entity.id
_entity.type
_entity.pdbx_description
1 polymer ?
#
loop_
_entity_poly.entity_id
_entity_poly.type
_entity_poly.pdbx_seq_one_letter_code
_entity_poly.pdbx_strand_id
1 'polypeptide(L)'
;VLDKVKSLVMLPDGIHVRTEDVARYFEVSTEAVKKVTQRHRVEVEENGLILLRGSELRLFHRDMLSLWRGAGVESYPQAATQLTLYTRRTVLNLAMLLRDSDIARCVRTYLLDTEEALHTRYASLDQRVTRIESCLTGVGSALQELGPVLVRMSERLDSLDRKVEVTHRIIGAMSLRLTDVQQDVVRLDGRLDSFARQLKDLRRRSGQR
;
A
#
# COMPACT_ATOMS: atom_id res chain seq x y z
N VAL A 1 16.40 -5.41 20.26
CA VAL A 1 16.33 -5.62 21.73
C VAL A 1 17.72 -5.64 22.33
N LEU A 2 18.55 -6.68 22.08
CA LEU A 2 19.85 -6.83 22.75
C LEU A 2 20.74 -5.58 22.63
N ASP A 3 20.97 -5.07 21.42
CA ASP A 3 21.83 -3.89 21.19
C ASP A 3 21.27 -2.58 21.75
N LYS A 4 19.98 -2.55 22.13
CA LYS A 4 19.38 -1.41 22.81
C LYS A 4 19.68 -1.40 24.31
N VAL A 5 19.99 -2.57 24.89
CA VAL A 5 20.35 -2.72 26.30
C VAL A 5 21.87 -2.67 26.48
N LYS A 6 22.61 -3.43 25.67
CA LYS A 6 24.09 -3.43 25.63
C LYS A 6 24.55 -3.88 24.25
N SER A 7 25.69 -3.43 23.76
CA SER A 7 26.20 -3.90 22.47
C SER A 7 26.57 -5.38 22.53
N LEU A 8 25.96 -6.21 21.68
CA LEU A 8 26.29 -7.63 21.56
C LEU A 8 27.43 -7.80 20.56
N VAL A 9 28.58 -8.29 21.04
CA VAL A 9 29.70 -8.65 20.16
C VAL A 9 29.37 -9.99 19.49
N MET A 10 29.24 -9.96 18.17
CA MET A 10 28.97 -11.14 17.35
C MET A 10 30.23 -11.57 16.59
N LEU A 11 30.25 -12.81 16.10
CA LEU A 11 31.28 -13.22 15.14
C LEU A 11 31.13 -12.43 13.82
N PRO A 12 32.16 -12.41 12.94
CA PRO A 12 32.09 -11.71 11.66
C PRO A 12 31.02 -12.19 10.68
N ASP A 13 30.37 -13.33 10.94
CA ASP A 13 29.17 -13.73 10.20
C ASP A 13 27.93 -12.87 10.52
N GLY A 14 27.95 -12.12 11.63
CA GLY A 14 26.81 -11.35 12.11
C GLY A 14 25.63 -12.20 12.63
N ILE A 15 25.83 -13.51 12.80
CA ILE A 15 24.76 -14.46 13.17
C ILE A 15 25.07 -15.12 14.51
N HIS A 16 26.31 -15.56 14.71
CA HIS A 16 26.69 -16.36 15.86
C HIS A 16 27.38 -15.53 16.93
N VAL A 17 27.31 -16.02 18.17
CA VAL A 17 27.95 -15.47 19.36
C VAL A 17 28.59 -16.63 20.12
N ARG A 18 29.81 -16.45 20.62
CA ARG A 18 30.48 -17.48 21.43
C ARG A 18 30.04 -17.42 22.88
N THR A 19 30.24 -18.51 23.61
CA THR A 19 29.96 -18.59 25.05
C THR A 19 30.64 -17.46 25.84
N GLU A 20 31.89 -17.11 25.50
CA GLU A 20 32.63 -16.04 26.16
C GLU A 20 31.99 -14.66 25.94
N ASP A 21 31.52 -14.41 24.71
CA ASP A 21 30.91 -13.14 24.34
C ASP A 21 29.49 -13.02 24.93
N VAL A 22 28.75 -14.13 25.05
CA VAL A 22 27.47 -14.20 25.78
C VAL A 22 27.68 -13.93 27.29
N ALA A 23 28.70 -14.55 27.88
CA ALA A 23 29.04 -14.33 29.29
C ALA A 23 29.43 -12.88 29.57
N ARG A 24 30.24 -12.28 28.68
CA ARG A 24 30.61 -10.85 28.74
C ARG A 24 29.40 -9.94 28.57
N TYR A 25 28.48 -10.28 27.68
CA TYR A 25 27.24 -9.53 27.48
C TYR A 25 26.42 -9.48 28.77
N PHE A 26 26.15 -10.62 29.39
CA PHE A 26 25.32 -10.69 30.61
C PHE A 26 26.06 -10.40 31.92
N GLU A 27 27.36 -10.15 31.89
CA GLU A 27 28.20 -9.91 33.08
C GLU A 27 28.14 -11.09 34.07
N VAL A 28 28.19 -12.31 33.53
CA VAL A 28 28.22 -13.55 34.29
C VAL A 28 29.45 -14.37 33.94
N SER A 29 29.79 -15.37 34.75
CA SER A 29 30.87 -16.29 34.41
C SER A 29 30.50 -17.20 33.24
N THR A 30 31.49 -17.60 32.44
CA THR A 30 31.31 -18.56 31.34
C THR A 30 30.74 -19.89 31.85
N GLU A 31 31.11 -20.30 33.05
CA GLU A 31 30.57 -21.49 33.72
C GLU A 31 29.08 -21.34 34.09
N ALA A 32 28.62 -20.15 34.44
CA ALA A 32 27.19 -19.91 34.67
C ALA A 32 26.40 -20.12 33.36
N VAL A 33 26.88 -19.59 32.24
CA VAL A 33 26.25 -19.76 30.92
C VAL A 33 26.22 -21.24 30.52
N LYS A 34 27.34 -21.97 30.69
CA LYS A 34 27.41 -23.41 30.41
C LYS A 34 26.42 -24.20 31.27
N LYS A 35 26.35 -23.92 32.58
CA LYS A 35 25.41 -24.60 33.50
C LYS A 35 23.95 -24.35 33.12
N VAL A 36 23.59 -23.12 32.77
CA VAL A 36 22.23 -22.80 32.31
C VAL A 36 21.92 -23.52 31.00
N THR A 37 22.84 -23.45 30.03
CA THR A 37 22.70 -24.14 28.74
C THR A 37 22.56 -25.66 28.93
N GLN A 38 23.30 -26.25 29.86
CA GLN A 38 23.21 -27.68 30.15
C GLN A 38 21.88 -28.07 30.80
N ARG A 39 21.38 -27.26 31.75
CA ARG A 39 20.10 -27.51 32.44
C ARG A 39 18.90 -27.35 31.50
N HIS A 40 18.96 -26.40 30.58
CA HIS A 40 17.88 -26.05 29.66
C HIS A 40 18.22 -26.43 28.20
N ARG A 41 18.97 -27.51 28.01
CA ARG A 41 19.55 -27.86 26.70
C ARG A 41 18.52 -27.95 25.58
N VAL A 42 17.40 -28.62 25.82
CA VAL A 42 16.33 -28.82 24.83
C VAL A 42 15.80 -27.46 24.33
N GLU A 43 15.45 -26.58 25.27
CA GLU A 43 14.90 -25.26 24.98
C GLU A 43 15.90 -24.38 24.23
N VAL A 44 17.17 -24.42 24.63
CA VAL A 44 18.22 -23.58 24.07
C VAL A 44 18.62 -24.07 22.66
N GLU A 45 18.63 -25.40 22.42
CA GLU A 45 18.80 -26.02 21.09
C GLU A 45 17.65 -25.67 20.14
N GLU A 46 16.39 -25.76 20.59
CA GLU A 46 15.22 -25.35 19.79
C GLU A 46 15.28 -23.87 19.40
N ASN A 47 15.87 -23.04 20.26
CA ASN A 47 16.08 -21.62 20.02
C ASN A 47 17.40 -21.28 19.31
N GLY A 48 18.03 -22.27 18.66
CA GLY A 48 19.12 -22.07 17.70
C GLY A 48 20.53 -22.19 18.28
N LEU A 49 20.72 -22.91 19.39
CA LEU A 49 22.04 -23.30 19.85
C LEU A 49 22.64 -24.35 18.93
N ILE A 50 23.89 -24.13 18.51
CA ILE A 50 24.62 -25.07 17.67
C ILE A 50 25.87 -25.52 18.42
N LEU A 51 26.07 -26.84 18.51
CA LEU A 51 27.26 -27.44 19.08
C LEU A 51 28.10 -28.04 17.97
N LEU A 52 29.22 -27.38 17.64
CA LEU A 52 30.14 -27.84 16.62
C LEU A 52 31.21 -28.75 17.23
N ARG A 53 31.44 -29.91 16.61
CA ARG A 53 32.47 -30.87 17.00
C ARG A 53 33.20 -31.44 15.78
N GLY A 54 34.44 -31.87 15.97
CA GLY A 54 35.16 -32.67 14.96
C GLY A 54 35.31 -31.98 13.60
N SER A 55 34.74 -32.58 12.55
CA SER A 55 34.81 -32.09 11.16
C SER A 55 34.05 -30.77 10.96
N GLU A 56 32.88 -30.62 11.56
CA GLU A 56 32.06 -29.40 11.44
C GLU A 56 32.78 -28.19 12.04
N LEU A 57 33.45 -28.40 13.19
CA LEU A 57 34.24 -27.36 13.83
C LEU A 57 35.43 -26.94 12.95
N ARG A 58 36.09 -27.89 12.28
CA ARG A 58 37.20 -27.58 11.34
C ARG A 58 36.73 -26.78 10.13
N LEU A 59 35.57 -27.14 9.56
CA LEU A 59 34.98 -26.41 8.43
C LEU A 59 34.59 -25.00 8.85
N PHE A 60 33.85 -24.86 9.95
CA PHE A 60 33.47 -23.56 10.51
C PHE A 60 34.69 -22.68 10.80
N HIS A 61 35.76 -23.26 11.36
CA HIS A 61 36.99 -22.54 11.64
C HIS A 61 37.66 -22.02 10.36
N ARG A 62 37.74 -22.83 9.29
CA ARG A 62 38.31 -22.41 8.01
C ARG A 62 37.51 -21.25 7.39
N ASP A 63 36.20 -21.36 7.43
CA ASP A 63 35.30 -20.36 6.86
C ASP A 63 35.37 -19.06 7.70
N MET A 64 35.42 -19.17 9.03
CA MET A 64 35.65 -18.04 9.94
C MET A 64 37.01 -17.38 9.74
N LEU A 65 38.12 -18.12 9.67
CA LEU A 65 39.45 -17.55 9.42
C LEU A 65 39.51 -16.76 8.11
N SER A 66 38.75 -17.18 7.10
CA SER A 66 38.66 -16.49 5.82
C SER A 66 37.96 -15.13 5.97
N LEU A 67 36.92 -15.05 6.79
CA LEU A 67 36.23 -13.80 7.12
C LEU A 67 37.06 -12.90 8.05
N TRP A 68 37.80 -13.48 9.00
CA TRP A 68 38.63 -12.76 9.96
C TRP A 68 39.89 -12.14 9.34
N ARG A 69 40.49 -12.76 8.32
CA ARG A 69 41.67 -12.21 7.62
C ARG A 69 41.43 -10.81 7.03
N GLY A 70 40.17 -10.45 6.76
CA GLY A 70 39.80 -9.10 6.31
C GLY A 70 39.49 -8.09 7.43
N ALA A 71 39.33 -8.52 8.68
CA ALA A 71 38.71 -7.71 9.73
C ALA A 71 39.68 -7.20 10.83
N GLY A 72 40.94 -7.67 10.89
CA GLY A 72 41.98 -7.09 11.76
C GLY A 72 41.78 -7.22 13.28
N VAL A 73 40.87 -8.09 13.74
CA VAL A 73 40.56 -8.29 15.16
C VAL A 73 41.42 -9.45 15.76
N GLU A 74 41.62 -9.45 17.08
CA GLU A 74 42.40 -10.43 17.87
C GLU A 74 42.10 -11.92 17.59
N SER A 75 43.19 -12.70 17.48
CA SER A 75 43.24 -14.12 17.12
C SER A 75 42.06 -14.97 17.61
N TYR A 76 41.35 -15.60 16.67
CA TYR A 76 40.34 -16.62 16.94
C TYR A 76 40.98 -17.86 17.60
N PRO A 77 40.42 -18.41 18.70
CA PRO A 77 41.04 -19.53 19.40
C PRO A 77 41.02 -20.81 18.54
N GLN A 78 42.20 -21.30 18.18
CA GLN A 78 42.39 -22.45 17.26
C GLN A 78 42.36 -23.82 17.95
N ALA A 79 42.32 -23.87 19.29
CA ALA A 79 42.61 -25.07 20.06
C ALA A 79 41.38 -25.73 20.74
N ALA A 80 40.15 -25.29 20.47
CA ALA A 80 38.96 -25.86 21.09
C ALA A 80 38.55 -27.18 20.40
N THR A 81 38.30 -28.25 21.17
CA THR A 81 37.79 -29.53 20.66
C THR A 81 36.27 -29.52 20.41
N GLN A 82 35.56 -28.56 21.01
CA GLN A 82 34.12 -28.34 20.88
C GLN A 82 33.83 -26.84 20.96
N LEU A 83 32.89 -26.35 20.14
CA LEU A 83 32.48 -24.95 20.15
C LEU A 83 30.95 -24.85 20.22
N THR A 84 30.47 -24.06 21.17
CA THR A 84 29.05 -23.75 21.30
C THR A 84 28.80 -22.36 20.73
N LEU A 85 27.88 -22.30 19.78
CA LEU A 85 27.46 -21.08 19.10
C LEU A 85 26.02 -20.74 19.49
N TYR A 86 25.81 -19.48 19.80
CA TYR A 86 24.52 -18.92 20.19
C TYR A 86 24.06 -17.96 19.10
N THR A 87 22.78 -17.98 18.75
CA THR A 87 22.18 -16.94 17.91
C THR A 87 21.61 -15.82 18.78
N ARG A 88 21.21 -14.70 18.18
CA ARG A 88 20.48 -13.63 18.91
C ARG A 88 19.23 -14.15 19.64
N ARG A 89 18.51 -15.10 19.03
CA ARG A 89 17.34 -15.74 19.65
C ARG A 89 17.74 -16.56 20.87
N THR A 90 18.84 -17.31 20.76
CA THR A 90 19.40 -18.07 21.88
C THR A 90 19.84 -17.16 23.02
N VAL A 91 20.48 -16.02 22.71
CA VAL A 91 20.89 -15.02 23.73
C VAL A 91 19.67 -14.40 24.42
N LEU A 92 18.60 -14.09 23.69
CA LEU A 92 17.34 -13.64 24.28
C LEU A 92 16.71 -14.70 25.19
N ASN A 93 16.71 -15.97 24.77
CA ASN A 93 16.26 -17.08 25.61
C ASN A 93 17.10 -17.15 26.92
N LEU A 94 18.43 -17.08 26.82
CA LEU A 94 19.29 -17.06 28.01
C LEU A 94 18.98 -15.89 28.96
N ALA A 95 18.57 -14.73 28.44
CA ALA A 95 18.11 -13.62 29.29
C ALA A 95 16.86 -13.98 30.12
N MET A 96 16.02 -14.90 29.64
CA MET A 96 14.86 -15.39 30.40
C MET A 96 15.29 -16.34 31.52
N LEU A 97 16.35 -17.12 31.30
CA LEU A 97 16.84 -18.15 32.22
C LEU A 97 17.81 -17.61 33.28
N LEU A 98 18.58 -16.56 32.95
CA LEU A 98 19.55 -15.95 33.85
C LEU A 98 18.86 -15.04 34.87
N ARG A 99 18.61 -15.58 36.07
CA ARG A 99 17.92 -14.86 37.16
C ARG A 99 18.77 -13.75 37.77
N ASP A 100 20.06 -13.99 37.95
CA ASP A 100 20.95 -13.15 38.76
C ASP A 100 21.74 -12.11 37.93
N SER A 101 21.52 -12.03 36.62
CA SER A 101 22.16 -11.01 35.77
C SER A 101 21.29 -9.75 35.71
N ASP A 102 21.87 -8.61 36.10
CA ASP A 102 21.21 -7.30 35.98
C ASP A 102 20.92 -6.97 34.51
N ILE A 103 21.82 -7.30 33.60
CA ILE A 103 21.61 -7.11 32.15
C ILE A 103 20.48 -8.01 31.65
N ALA A 104 20.40 -9.25 32.10
CA ALA A 104 19.26 -10.13 31.76
C ALA A 104 17.94 -9.58 32.30
N ARG A 105 17.96 -8.94 33.49
CA ARG A 105 16.79 -8.21 34.02
C ARG A 105 16.41 -7.05 33.12
N CYS A 106 17.36 -6.20 32.72
CA CYS A 106 17.11 -5.09 31.79
C CYS A 106 16.58 -5.54 30.43
N VAL A 107 17.09 -6.66 29.89
CA VAL A 107 16.56 -7.25 28.64
C VAL A 107 15.11 -7.68 28.79
N ARG A 108 14.75 -8.33 29.91
CA ARG A 108 13.36 -8.71 30.21
C ARG A 108 12.46 -7.49 30.34
N THR A 109 12.87 -6.48 31.11
CA THR A 109 12.13 -5.22 31.25
C THR A 109 11.91 -4.55 29.90
N TYR A 110 12.97 -4.40 29.10
CA TYR A 110 12.84 -3.80 27.77
C TYR A 110 11.86 -4.59 26.87
N LEU A 111 11.89 -5.93 26.91
CA LEU A 111 10.96 -6.76 26.14
C LEU A 111 9.51 -6.50 26.56
N LEU A 112 9.23 -6.47 27.86
CA LEU A 112 7.91 -6.18 28.41
C LEU A 112 7.44 -4.76 28.03
N ASP A 113 8.29 -3.75 28.23
CA ASP A 113 7.98 -2.36 27.87
C ASP A 113 7.67 -2.23 26.36
N THR A 114 8.44 -2.93 25.52
CA THR A 114 8.17 -2.92 24.07
C THR A 114 6.90 -3.65 23.69
N GLU A 115 6.55 -4.74 24.37
CA GLU A 115 5.31 -5.47 24.15
C GLU A 115 4.10 -4.60 24.52
N GLU A 116 4.13 -3.96 25.69
CA GLU A 116 3.08 -3.06 26.15
C GLU A 116 2.92 -1.83 25.24
N ALA A 117 4.04 -1.25 24.79
CA ALA A 117 4.03 -0.15 23.84
C ALA A 117 3.46 -0.56 22.47
N LEU A 118 3.76 -1.77 22.00
CA LEU A 118 3.19 -2.30 20.77
C LEU A 118 1.69 -2.54 20.93
N HIS A 119 1.26 -3.13 22.05
CA HIS A 119 -0.15 -3.35 22.35
C HIS A 119 -0.96 -2.04 22.31
N THR A 120 -0.43 -0.98 22.95
CA THR A 120 -1.04 0.35 22.94
C THR A 120 -1.15 0.93 21.52
N ARG A 121 -0.11 0.75 20.69
CA ARG A 121 -0.12 1.20 19.29
C ARG A 121 -1.15 0.45 18.46
N TYR A 122 -1.27 -0.86 18.64
CA TYR A 122 -2.28 -1.67 17.95
C TYR A 122 -3.70 -1.26 18.35
N ALA A 123 -3.97 -1.03 19.64
CA ALA A 123 -5.27 -0.54 20.10
C ALA A 123 -5.63 0.83 19.49
N SER A 124 -4.66 1.74 19.40
CA SER A 124 -4.86 3.03 18.71
C SER A 124 -5.14 2.87 17.21
N LEU A 125 -4.44 1.94 16.56
CA LEU A 125 -4.65 1.67 15.14
C LEU A 125 -6.04 1.08 14.88
N ASP A 126 -6.47 0.14 15.72
CA ASP A 126 -7.79 -0.47 15.67
C ASP A 126 -8.89 0.60 15.79
N GLN A 127 -8.78 1.50 16.77
CA GLN A 127 -9.72 2.61 16.92
C GLN A 127 -9.79 3.51 15.68
N ARG A 128 -8.65 3.75 15.01
CA ARG A 128 -8.61 4.54 13.77
C ARG A 128 -9.28 3.81 12.61
N VAL A 129 -9.09 2.50 12.51
CA VAL A 129 -9.75 1.66 11.49
C VAL A 129 -11.26 1.69 11.71
N THR A 130 -11.74 1.46 12.93
CA THR A 130 -13.19 1.52 13.25
C THR A 130 -13.81 2.87 12.89
N ARG A 131 -13.10 3.98 13.13
CA ARG A 131 -13.58 5.32 12.73
C ARG A 131 -13.70 5.45 11.21
N ILE A 132 -12.71 4.96 10.46
CA ILE A 132 -12.73 5.00 9.00
C ILE A 132 -13.87 4.14 8.46
N GLU A 133 -14.07 2.94 9.00
CA GLU A 133 -15.17 2.04 8.62
C GLU A 133 -16.55 2.69 8.86
N SER A 134 -16.72 3.36 9.99
CA SER A 134 -17.94 4.12 10.29
C SER A 134 -18.16 5.26 9.29
N CYS A 135 -17.12 6.04 8.97
CA CYS A 135 -17.21 7.09 7.96
C CYS A 135 -17.56 6.54 6.58
N LEU A 136 -16.93 5.44 6.16
CA LEU A 136 -17.18 4.79 4.87
C LEU A 136 -18.60 4.25 4.78
N THR A 137 -19.16 3.75 5.88
CA THR A 137 -20.57 3.36 5.95
C THR A 137 -21.50 4.55 5.68
N GLY A 138 -21.20 5.72 6.26
CA GLY A 138 -21.94 6.96 6.00
C GLY A 138 -21.81 7.48 4.56
N VAL A 139 -20.63 7.33 3.95
CA VAL A 139 -20.45 7.62 2.50
C VAL A 139 -21.25 6.64 1.66
N GLY A 140 -21.24 5.35 2.02
CA GLY A 140 -22.01 4.31 1.34
C GLY A 140 -23.51 4.61 1.33
N SER A 141 -24.08 5.02 2.47
CA SER A 141 -25.50 5.42 2.54
C SER A 141 -25.80 6.64 1.68
N ALA A 142 -24.94 7.67 1.71
CA ALA A 142 -25.12 8.86 0.89
C ALA A 142 -25.10 8.54 -0.62
N LEU A 143 -24.19 7.67 -1.05
CA LEU A 143 -24.14 7.21 -2.45
C LEU A 143 -25.38 6.38 -2.83
N GLN A 144 -25.89 5.55 -1.91
CA GLN A 144 -27.11 4.78 -2.12
C GLN A 144 -28.33 5.68 -2.31
N GLU A 145 -28.40 6.82 -1.60
CA GLU A 145 -29.47 7.82 -1.76
C GLU A 145 -29.39 8.57 -3.09
N LEU A 146 -28.20 8.73 -3.67
CA LEU A 146 -28.02 9.38 -4.98
C LEU A 146 -28.50 8.53 -6.15
N GLY A 147 -28.48 7.20 -6.03
CA GLY A 147 -28.91 6.28 -7.08
C GLY A 147 -30.30 6.62 -7.66
N PRO A 148 -31.36 6.70 -6.84
CA PRO A 148 -32.70 7.08 -7.29
C PRO A 148 -32.78 8.47 -7.92
N VAL A 149 -31.97 9.44 -7.46
CA VAL A 149 -31.93 10.79 -8.04
C VAL A 149 -31.39 10.73 -9.47
N LEU A 150 -30.31 9.98 -9.69
CA LEU A 150 -29.72 9.81 -11.02
C LEU A 150 -30.68 9.11 -11.99
N VAL A 151 -31.39 8.08 -11.53
CA VAL A 151 -32.42 7.39 -12.35
C VAL A 151 -33.51 8.38 -12.79
N ARG A 152 -34.10 9.14 -11.86
CA ARG A 152 -35.10 10.16 -12.19
C ARG A 152 -34.56 11.23 -13.13
N MET A 153 -33.30 11.60 -13.00
CA MET A 153 -32.67 12.59 -13.87
C MET A 153 -32.48 12.04 -15.28
N SER A 154 -32.07 10.77 -15.42
CA SER A 154 -31.99 10.07 -16.71
C SER A 154 -33.36 10.01 -17.40
N GLU A 155 -34.42 9.62 -16.69
CA GLU A 155 -35.77 9.58 -17.24
C GLU A 155 -36.26 10.95 -17.73
N ARG A 156 -35.90 12.02 -17.01
CA ARG A 156 -36.22 13.40 -17.42
C ARG A 156 -35.44 13.82 -18.66
N LEU A 157 -34.17 13.43 -18.77
CA LEU A 157 -33.36 13.70 -19.96
C LEU A 157 -33.92 12.96 -21.19
N ASP A 158 -34.29 11.68 -21.05
CA ASP A 158 -34.93 10.91 -22.13
C ASP A 158 -36.24 11.57 -22.60
N SER A 159 -37.04 12.10 -21.66
CA SER A 159 -38.26 12.83 -21.98
C SER A 159 -37.97 14.12 -22.75
N LEU A 160 -36.91 14.84 -22.38
CA LEU A 160 -36.48 16.05 -23.06
C LEU A 160 -35.98 15.75 -24.47
N ASP A 161 -35.16 14.71 -24.64
CA ASP A 161 -34.64 14.30 -25.96
C ASP A 161 -35.78 13.98 -26.93
N ARG A 162 -36.81 13.24 -26.47
CA ARG A 162 -38.01 12.96 -27.28
C ARG A 162 -38.74 14.24 -27.69
N LYS A 163 -38.89 15.21 -26.76
CA LYS A 163 -39.53 16.50 -27.07
C LYS A 163 -38.72 17.29 -28.08
N VAL A 164 -37.40 17.33 -27.93
CA VAL A 164 -36.48 17.99 -28.85
C VAL A 164 -36.57 17.36 -30.24
N GLU A 165 -36.63 16.04 -30.35
CA GLU A 165 -36.78 15.34 -31.62
C GLU A 165 -38.11 15.71 -32.32
N VAL A 166 -39.22 15.75 -31.58
CA VAL A 166 -40.52 16.20 -32.11
C VAL A 166 -40.44 17.64 -32.63
N THR A 167 -39.82 18.56 -31.88
CA THR A 167 -39.66 19.95 -32.32
C THR A 167 -38.82 20.06 -33.59
N HIS A 168 -37.74 19.28 -33.72
CA HIS A 168 -36.92 19.24 -34.94
C HIS A 168 -37.74 18.76 -36.14
N ARG A 169 -38.60 17.75 -35.98
CA ARG A 169 -39.49 17.28 -37.07
C ARG A 169 -40.47 18.37 -37.51
N ILE A 170 -41.08 19.09 -36.56
CA ILE A 170 -42.01 20.18 -36.86
C ILE A 170 -41.29 21.31 -37.62
N ILE A 171 -40.09 21.71 -37.16
CA ILE A 171 -39.28 22.74 -37.81
C ILE A 171 -38.88 22.29 -39.24
N GLY A 172 -38.52 21.03 -39.43
CA GLY A 172 -38.25 20.47 -40.76
C GLY A 172 -39.46 20.58 -41.68
N ALA A 173 -40.65 20.21 -41.20
CA ALA A 173 -41.90 20.36 -41.96
C ALA A 173 -42.24 21.83 -42.27
N MET A 174 -42.03 22.74 -41.32
CA MET A 174 -42.20 24.18 -41.54
C MET A 174 -41.23 24.72 -42.59
N SER A 175 -39.98 24.26 -42.58
CA SER A 175 -38.96 24.66 -43.55
C SER A 175 -39.36 24.27 -44.97
N LEU A 176 -39.90 23.07 -45.18
CA LEU A 176 -40.44 22.64 -46.48
C LEU A 176 -41.61 23.51 -46.94
N ARG A 177 -42.56 23.81 -46.05
CA ARG A 177 -43.69 24.68 -46.40
C ARG A 177 -43.24 26.11 -46.73
N LEU A 178 -42.22 26.62 -46.05
CA LEU A 178 -41.63 27.93 -46.36
C LEU A 178 -40.97 27.93 -47.74
N THR A 179 -40.31 26.84 -48.15
CA THR A 179 -39.78 26.72 -49.51
C THR A 179 -40.87 26.72 -50.58
N ASP A 180 -42.00 26.05 -50.32
CA ASP A 180 -43.16 26.07 -51.24
C ASP A 180 -43.75 27.48 -51.35
N VAL A 181 -43.98 28.15 -50.22
CA VAL A 181 -44.46 29.54 -50.19
C VAL A 181 -43.49 30.49 -50.92
N GLN A 182 -42.18 30.31 -50.74
CA GLN A 182 -41.18 31.09 -51.46
C GLN A 182 -41.28 30.89 -52.98
N GLN A 183 -41.46 29.65 -53.45
CA GLN A 183 -41.65 29.37 -54.88
C GLN A 183 -42.93 30.01 -55.43
N ASP A 184 -44.03 29.96 -54.68
CA ASP A 184 -45.30 30.57 -55.09
C ASP A 184 -45.21 32.10 -55.16
N VAL A 185 -44.49 32.74 -54.23
CA VAL A 185 -44.20 34.18 -54.29
C VAL A 185 -43.39 34.52 -55.54
N VAL A 186 -42.36 33.74 -55.88
CA VAL A 186 -41.57 33.94 -57.11
C VAL A 186 -42.44 33.78 -58.36
N ARG A 187 -43.35 32.81 -58.39
CA ARG A 187 -44.31 32.64 -59.51
C ARG A 187 -45.28 33.82 -59.62
N LEU A 188 -45.77 34.33 -58.49
CA LEU A 188 -46.65 35.50 -58.45
C LEU A 188 -45.94 36.75 -58.98
N ASP A 189 -44.70 36.96 -58.57
CA ASP A 189 -43.86 38.07 -59.04
C ASP A 189 -43.69 38.01 -60.58
N GLY A 190 -43.35 36.83 -61.13
CA GLY A 190 -43.28 36.63 -62.58
C GLY A 190 -44.60 36.88 -63.32
N ARG A 191 -45.75 36.53 -62.72
CA ARG A 191 -47.07 36.85 -63.29
C ARG A 191 -47.34 38.35 -63.28
N LEU A 192 -47.06 39.04 -62.17
CA LEU A 192 -47.21 40.49 -62.05
C LEU A 192 -46.34 41.23 -63.07
N ASP A 193 -45.11 40.77 -63.27
CA ASP A 193 -44.17 41.27 -64.28
C ASP A 193 -44.75 41.16 -65.69
N SER A 194 -45.37 40.02 -66.01
CA SER A 194 -46.00 39.82 -67.32
C SER A 194 -47.24 40.71 -67.50
N PHE A 195 -48.08 40.88 -66.47
CA PHE A 195 -49.18 41.85 -66.47
C PHE A 195 -48.68 43.29 -66.67
N ALA A 196 -47.60 43.68 -65.99
CA ALA A 196 -47.00 45.00 -66.14
C ALA A 196 -46.52 45.25 -67.58
N ARG A 197 -45.90 44.24 -68.22
CA ARG A 197 -45.51 44.31 -69.64
C ARG A 197 -46.71 44.42 -70.56
N GLN A 198 -47.75 43.60 -70.36
CA GLN A 198 -48.99 43.67 -71.15
C GLN A 198 -49.68 45.04 -71.05
N LEU A 199 -49.77 45.61 -69.84
CA LEU A 199 -50.30 46.96 -69.64
C LEU A 199 -49.47 48.03 -70.38
N LYS A 200 -48.14 47.89 -70.38
CA LYS A 200 -47.24 48.78 -71.12
C LYS A 200 -47.44 48.69 -72.63
N ASP A 201 -47.64 47.49 -73.16
CA ASP A 201 -47.90 47.26 -74.59
C ASP A 201 -49.29 47.76 -75.02
N LEU A 202 -50.32 47.55 -74.19
CA LEU A 202 -51.66 48.14 -74.40
C LEU A 202 -51.60 49.67 -74.43
N ARG A 203 -50.85 50.28 -73.52
CA ARG A 203 -50.63 51.74 -73.48
C ARG A 203 -49.87 52.26 -74.71
N ARG A 204 -48.93 51.49 -75.26
CA ARG A 204 -48.25 51.84 -76.52
C ARG A 204 -49.21 51.79 -77.71
N ARG A 205 -50.07 50.77 -77.77
CA ARG A 205 -51.08 50.63 -78.84
C ARG A 205 -52.15 51.71 -78.80
N SER A 206 -52.55 52.19 -77.62
CA SER A 206 -53.52 53.29 -77.50
C SER A 206 -52.93 54.67 -77.80
N GLY A 207 -51.60 54.84 -77.72
CA GLY A 207 -50.91 56.10 -78.06
C GLY A 207 -50.49 56.24 -79.53
N GLN A 208 -50.77 55.24 -80.38
CA GLN A 208 -50.48 55.23 -81.82
C GLN A 208 -51.73 55.39 -82.71
N ARG A 209 -52.88 55.76 -82.14
CA ARG A 209 -54.12 56.07 -82.86
C ARG A 209 -54.44 57.55 -82.80
#